data_AF-A0A0G0EBG6-F1
#
_entry.id   AF-A0A0G0EBG6-F1
#
_cell.length_a   1.000
_cell.length_b   1.000
_cell.length_c   1.000
_cell.angle_alpha   90.00
_cell.angle_beta   90.00
_cell.angle_gamma   90.00
#
_symmetry.space_group_name_H-M   'P 1'
#
loop_
_entity.id
_entity.type
_entity.pdbx_description
1 polymer ?
#
loop_
_entity_poly.entity_id
_entity_poly.type
_entity_poly.pdbx_seq_one_letter_code
_entity_poly.pdbx_strand_id
1 'polypeptide(L)'
;LLKDIESFVNKHLPIKKSEFSLLHADLHLGNLLIKNNGLVVYDKNPEIFSGDGIYDFATLLTHYPNGTYIQTDNPDNRQDKEVMDNFIKGYGFDFLTHDRDNFDTYFVIKALLRYPSPWEIYSKEAIENIILARTPR
;
A
#
# COMPACT_ATOMS: atom_id res chain seq x y z
N LEU A 1 18.21 5.73 -8.46
CA LEU A 1 17.17 5.10 -7.61
C LEU A 1 16.99 5.80 -6.27
N LEU A 2 17.94 5.77 -5.32
CA LEU A 2 17.75 6.39 -3.99
C LEU A 2 17.42 7.90 -4.05
N LYS A 3 18.13 8.67 -4.87
CA LYS A 3 17.83 10.10 -5.08
C LYS A 3 16.46 10.32 -5.71
N ASP A 4 16.01 9.40 -6.56
CA ASP A 4 14.72 9.47 -7.24
C ASP A 4 13.59 9.12 -6.26
N ILE A 5 13.80 8.12 -5.38
CA ILE A 5 12.94 7.80 -4.24
C ILE A 5 12.79 9.03 -3.33
N GLU A 6 13.91 9.62 -2.92
CA GLU A 6 13.92 10.79 -2.05
C GLU A 6 13.19 11.97 -2.70
N SER A 7 13.50 12.26 -3.97
CA SER A 7 12.83 13.31 -4.74
C SER A 7 11.33 13.05 -4.88
N PHE A 8 10.94 11.80 -5.14
CA PHE A 8 9.55 11.38 -5.21
C PHE A 8 8.84 11.63 -3.88
N VAL A 9 9.34 11.10 -2.76
CA VAL A 9 8.70 11.26 -1.45
C VAL A 9 8.61 12.73 -1.05
N ASN A 10 9.72 13.49 -1.16
CA ASN A 10 9.75 14.90 -0.76
C ASN A 10 8.81 15.78 -1.56
N LYS A 11 8.59 15.48 -2.86
CA LYS A 11 7.66 16.24 -3.71
C LYS A 11 6.19 16.05 -3.29
N HIS A 12 5.84 14.90 -2.72
CA HIS A 12 4.46 14.56 -2.37
C HIS A 12 4.16 14.79 -0.88
N LEU A 13 5.14 15.26 -0.10
CA LEU A 13 4.96 15.70 1.27
C LEU A 13 4.78 17.23 1.37
N PRO A 14 3.93 17.72 2.30
CA PRO A 14 2.99 16.94 3.10
C PRO A 14 1.80 16.47 2.25
N ILE A 15 1.35 15.24 2.51
CA ILE A 15 0.19 14.66 1.83
C ILE A 15 -1.05 15.53 2.12
N LYS A 16 -1.77 15.92 1.06
CA LYS A 16 -3.00 16.70 1.18
C LYS A 16 -4.09 15.77 1.75
N LYS A 17 -4.61 16.16 2.92
CA LYS A 17 -5.66 15.40 3.61
C LYS A 17 -7.01 15.62 2.91
N SER A 18 -7.70 14.54 2.57
CA SER A 18 -9.11 14.60 2.21
C SER A 18 -9.96 14.49 3.48
N GLU A 19 -9.69 13.50 4.37
CA GLU A 19 -10.41 13.31 5.64
C GLU A 19 -9.52 12.60 6.70
N PHE A 20 -9.83 12.78 7.99
CA PHE A 20 -9.14 12.08 9.08
C PHE A 20 -9.91 10.83 9.50
N SER A 21 -9.21 9.69 9.54
CA SER A 21 -9.71 8.41 10.02
C SER A 21 -8.93 7.95 11.25
N LEU A 22 -9.56 7.10 12.07
CA LEU A 22 -8.82 6.29 13.04
C LEU A 22 -8.03 5.23 12.27
N LEU A 23 -6.75 5.08 12.60
CA LEU A 23 -5.88 4.16 11.90
C LEU A 23 -5.50 2.98 12.79
N HIS A 24 -5.37 1.81 12.16
CA HIS A 24 -4.62 0.70 12.70
C HIS A 24 -3.10 0.96 12.61
N ALA A 25 -2.68 1.59 11.52
CA ALA A 25 -1.31 1.98 11.16
C ALA A 25 -0.27 0.86 11.05
N ASP A 26 -0.67 -0.39 11.33
CA ASP A 26 0.07 -1.60 10.95
C ASP A 26 -0.89 -2.68 10.42
N LEU A 27 -1.81 -2.28 9.53
CA LEU A 27 -2.82 -3.18 8.99
C LEU A 27 -2.21 -4.11 7.94
N HIS A 28 -1.95 -5.35 8.30
CA HIS A 28 -1.54 -6.40 7.36
C HIS A 28 -2.20 -7.73 7.72
N LEU A 29 -2.14 -8.74 6.84
CA LEU A 29 -2.83 -10.02 7.07
C LEU A 29 -2.50 -10.69 8.41
N GLY A 30 -1.24 -10.60 8.85
CA GLY A 30 -0.82 -11.10 10.16
C GLY A 30 -1.64 -10.53 11.33
N ASN A 31 -2.18 -9.32 11.18
CA ASN A 31 -2.95 -8.57 12.18
C ASN A 31 -4.47 -8.70 11.99
N LEU A 32 -4.90 -9.71 11.22
CA LEU A 32 -6.30 -10.03 10.95
C LEU A 32 -6.62 -11.46 11.40
N LEU A 33 -7.67 -11.61 12.21
CA LEU A 33 -8.25 -12.90 12.56
C LEU A 33 -9.61 -13.06 11.88
N ILE A 34 -9.78 -14.14 11.12
CA ILE A 34 -11.07 -14.52 10.55
C ILE A 34 -11.86 -15.25 11.64
N LYS A 35 -13.02 -14.72 12.03
CA LYS A 35 -13.90 -15.35 13.01
C LYS A 35 -15.35 -15.31 12.53
N ASN A 36 -15.93 -16.49 12.33
CA ASN A 36 -17.30 -16.66 11.81
C ASN A 36 -17.47 -15.89 10.48
N ASN A 37 -18.35 -14.90 10.47
CA ASN A 37 -18.69 -14.07 9.31
C ASN A 37 -17.99 -12.70 9.34
N GLY A 38 -16.90 -12.55 10.11
CA GLY A 38 -16.26 -11.25 10.29
C GLY A 38 -14.74 -11.33 10.43
N LEU A 39 -14.14 -10.14 10.46
CA LEU A 39 -12.72 -9.91 10.66
C LEU A 39 -12.53 -9.20 12.00
N VAL A 40 -11.58 -9.69 12.79
CA VAL A 40 -11.09 -9.01 13.99
C VAL A 40 -9.70 -8.48 13.68
N VAL A 41 -9.55 -7.16 13.78
CA VAL A 41 -8.27 -6.48 13.60
C VAL A 41 -7.60 -6.34 14.96
N TYR A 42 -6.31 -6.64 15.07
CA TYR A 42 -5.56 -6.61 16.33
C TYR A 42 -4.10 -6.18 16.11
N ASP A 43 -3.41 -5.87 17.21
CA ASP A 43 -2.01 -5.42 17.20
C ASP A 43 -1.78 -4.12 16.40
N LYS A 44 -2.59 -3.10 16.70
CA LYS A 44 -2.43 -1.77 16.10
C LYS A 44 -1.10 -1.15 16.51
N ASN A 45 -0.52 -0.34 15.64
CA ASN A 45 0.61 0.50 16.04
C ASN A 45 0.15 1.47 17.15
N PRO A 46 0.71 1.42 18.36
CA PRO A 46 0.24 2.24 19.47
C PRO A 46 0.57 3.73 19.32
N GLU A 47 1.58 4.08 18.53
CA GLU A 47 2.10 5.45 18.36
C GLU A 47 1.28 6.28 17.36
N ILE A 48 0.56 5.61 16.45
CA ILE A 48 -0.25 6.27 15.43
C ILE A 48 -1.73 5.99 15.74
N PHE A 49 -2.49 7.06 15.94
CA PHE A 49 -3.91 6.98 16.30
C PHE A 49 -4.85 7.37 15.17
N SER A 50 -4.49 8.39 14.40
CA SER A 50 -5.33 8.91 13.32
C SER A 50 -4.50 9.50 12.18
N GLY A 51 -5.10 9.57 11.00
CA GLY A 51 -4.46 10.05 9.78
C GLY A 51 -5.32 9.81 8.56
N ASP A 52 -4.69 9.76 7.39
CA ASP A 52 -5.36 9.38 6.14
C ASP A 52 -5.66 7.87 6.14
N GLY A 53 -6.93 7.50 5.92
CA GLY A 53 -7.35 6.10 5.88
C GLY A 53 -6.64 5.27 4.81
N ILE A 54 -6.19 5.91 3.72
CA ILE A 54 -5.42 5.27 2.65
C ILE A 54 -4.10 4.67 3.17
N TYR A 55 -3.56 5.18 4.29
CA TYR A 55 -2.37 4.64 4.93
C TYR A 55 -2.51 3.17 5.32
N ASP A 56 -3.67 2.78 5.86
CA ASP A 56 -3.93 1.40 6.26
C ASP A 56 -4.09 0.49 5.04
N PHE A 57 -4.73 0.99 3.97
CA PHE A 57 -4.86 0.22 2.72
C PHE A 57 -3.50 0.00 2.09
N ALA A 58 -2.67 1.03 2.02
CA ALA A 58 -1.30 0.91 1.51
C ALA A 58 -0.50 -0.10 2.33
N THR A 59 -0.62 -0.10 3.67
CA THR A 59 0.06 -1.07 4.54
C THR A 59 -0.39 -2.52 4.28
N LEU A 60 -1.67 -2.73 4.03
CA LEU A 60 -2.20 -4.07 3.74
C LEU A 60 -1.75 -4.55 2.36
N LEU A 61 -1.79 -3.65 1.39
CA LEU A 61 -1.65 -3.97 -0.02
C LEU A 61 -0.20 -3.91 -0.51
N THR A 62 0.75 -3.46 0.32
CA THR A 62 2.19 -3.63 0.05
C THR A 62 2.62 -5.08 -0.09
N HIS A 63 1.83 -6.03 0.44
CA HIS A 63 2.05 -7.46 0.27
C HIS A 63 1.58 -7.99 -1.10
N TYR A 64 0.85 -7.19 -1.88
CA TYR A 64 0.22 -7.58 -3.15
C TYR A 64 0.55 -6.59 -4.28
N PRO A 65 1.83 -6.39 -4.62
CA PRO A 65 2.23 -5.41 -5.64
C PRO A 65 1.86 -5.80 -7.08
N ASN A 66 1.63 -7.10 -7.33
CA ASN A 66 1.43 -7.59 -8.69
C ASN A 66 0.08 -7.18 -9.26
N GLY A 67 0.05 -6.91 -10.56
CA GLY A 67 -1.14 -6.41 -11.27
C GLY A 67 -1.46 -4.92 -11.02
N THR A 68 -1.03 -4.34 -9.90
CA THR A 68 -1.12 -2.88 -9.65
C THR A 68 0.14 -2.14 -10.09
N TYR A 69 1.32 -2.69 -9.78
CA TYR A 69 2.62 -2.05 -10.10
C TYR A 69 3.55 -2.94 -10.92
N ILE A 70 3.33 -4.25 -10.91
CA ILE A 70 4.17 -5.21 -11.63
C ILE A 70 3.31 -5.92 -12.67
N GLN A 71 3.65 -5.76 -13.94
CA GLN A 71 3.06 -6.52 -15.05
C GLN A 71 3.80 -7.84 -15.17
N THR A 72 3.06 -8.95 -15.20
CA THR A 72 3.67 -10.27 -15.15
C THR A 72 2.72 -11.31 -15.71
N ASP A 73 3.26 -12.21 -16.53
CA ASP A 73 2.50 -13.31 -17.13
C ASP A 73 2.31 -14.48 -16.14
N ASN A 74 3.01 -14.45 -15.00
CA ASN A 74 2.96 -15.47 -13.96
C ASN A 74 1.54 -15.57 -13.36
N PRO A 75 0.87 -16.73 -13.43
CA PRO A 75 -0.44 -16.94 -12.85
C PRO A 75 -0.51 -16.65 -11.34
N ASP A 76 0.54 -16.98 -10.58
CA ASP A 76 0.59 -16.74 -9.13
C ASP A 76 0.50 -15.24 -8.80
N ASN A 77 1.03 -14.41 -9.70
CA ASN A 77 0.99 -12.96 -9.58
C ASN A 77 -0.35 -12.34 -10.03
N ARG A 78 -1.23 -13.11 -10.70
CA ARG A 78 -2.61 -12.66 -11.01
C ARG A 78 -3.49 -12.68 -9.76
N GLN A 79 -3.15 -13.53 -8.78
CA GLN A 79 -3.89 -13.62 -7.52
C GLN A 79 -3.86 -12.30 -6.75
N ASP A 80 -2.74 -11.58 -6.74
CA ASP A 80 -2.62 -10.26 -6.10
C ASP A 80 -3.63 -9.25 -6.65
N LYS A 81 -3.83 -9.24 -7.97
CA LYS A 81 -4.81 -8.38 -8.62
C LYS A 81 -6.22 -8.72 -8.17
N GLU A 82 -6.57 -10.00 -8.13
CA GLU A 82 -7.88 -10.43 -7.66
C GLU A 82 -8.09 -10.08 -6.17
N VAL A 83 -7.06 -10.21 -5.33
CA VAL A 83 -7.12 -9.80 -3.92
C VAL A 83 -7.37 -8.30 -3.81
N MET A 84 -6.63 -7.49 -4.56
CA MET A 84 -6.79 -6.03 -4.62
C MET A 84 -8.20 -5.64 -5.06
N ASP A 85 -8.67 -6.19 -6.19
CA ASP A 85 -9.97 -5.87 -6.77
C ASP A 85 -11.11 -6.29 -5.80
N ASN A 86 -10.99 -7.44 -5.13
CA ASN A 86 -11.94 -7.89 -4.13
C ASN A 86 -11.91 -7.03 -2.85
N PHE A 87 -10.72 -6.57 -2.42
CA PHE A 87 -10.59 -5.67 -1.28
C PHE A 87 -11.30 -4.34 -1.55
N ILE A 88 -11.03 -3.72 -2.71
CA ILE A 88 -11.69 -2.46 -3.14
C ILE A 88 -13.20 -2.63 -3.18
N LYS A 89 -13.67 -3.73 -3.79
CA LYS A 89 -15.10 -4.04 -3.88
C LYS A 89 -15.74 -4.26 -2.51
N GLY A 90 -15.07 -4.99 -1.62
CA GLY A 90 -15.56 -5.30 -0.27
C GLY A 90 -15.57 -4.08 0.65
N TYR A 91 -14.58 -3.20 0.53
CA TYR A 91 -14.51 -1.95 1.27
C TYR A 91 -15.54 -0.92 0.76
N GLY A 92 -15.90 -0.97 -0.53
CA GLY A 92 -16.93 -0.14 -1.13
C GLY A 92 -16.44 1.24 -1.60
N PHE A 93 -15.12 1.44 -1.68
CA PHE A 93 -14.51 2.68 -2.16
C PHE A 93 -13.29 2.39 -3.04
N ASP A 94 -13.31 2.92 -4.27
CA ASP A 94 -12.21 2.77 -5.24
C ASP A 94 -11.14 3.85 -5.05
N PHE A 95 -10.27 3.64 -4.06
CA PHE A 95 -9.14 4.52 -3.76
C PHE A 95 -8.08 4.52 -4.87
N LEU A 96 -8.00 3.50 -5.73
CA LEU A 96 -7.01 3.47 -6.82
C LEU A 96 -7.35 4.46 -7.94
N THR A 97 -8.61 4.86 -8.06
CA THR A 97 -9.04 5.91 -9.00
C THR A 97 -9.00 7.30 -8.37
N HIS A 98 -9.39 7.43 -7.09
CA HIS A 98 -9.60 8.73 -6.45
C HIS A 98 -8.38 9.25 -5.66
N ASP A 99 -7.61 8.35 -5.04
CA ASP A 99 -6.53 8.69 -4.10
C ASP A 99 -5.19 8.04 -4.50
N ARG A 100 -5.01 7.76 -5.80
CA ARG A 100 -3.85 7.02 -6.31
C ARG A 100 -2.51 7.63 -5.89
N ASP A 101 -2.42 8.95 -5.88
CA ASP A 101 -1.20 9.67 -5.52
C ASP A 101 -0.83 9.47 -4.04
N ASN A 102 -1.82 9.54 -3.14
CA ASN A 102 -1.61 9.28 -1.72
C ASN A 102 -1.27 7.80 -1.50
N PHE A 103 -2.00 6.90 -2.17
CA PHE A 103 -1.75 5.46 -2.10
C PHE A 103 -0.34 5.10 -2.56
N ASP A 104 0.11 5.57 -3.73
CA ASP A 104 1.46 5.33 -4.25
C ASP A 104 2.54 5.88 -3.30
N THR A 105 2.32 7.07 -2.73
CA THR A 105 3.25 7.67 -1.77
C THR A 105 3.35 6.83 -0.49
N TYR A 106 2.21 6.43 0.08
CA TYR A 106 2.18 5.57 1.27
C TYR A 106 2.76 4.19 1.00
N PHE A 107 2.47 3.60 -0.17
CA PHE A 107 3.04 2.33 -0.61
C PHE A 107 4.56 2.40 -0.60
N VAL A 108 5.15 3.42 -1.23
CA VAL A 108 6.62 3.62 -1.26
C VAL A 108 7.17 3.77 0.15
N ILE A 109 6.56 4.60 1.01
CA ILE A 109 7.00 4.78 2.39
C ILE A 109 6.99 3.45 3.16
N LYS A 110 5.89 2.70 3.10
CA LYS A 110 5.73 1.42 3.82
C LYS A 110 6.69 0.35 3.31
N ALA A 111 6.84 0.23 1.99
CA ALA A 111 7.76 -0.71 1.38
C ALA A 111 9.22 -0.39 1.76
N LEU A 112 9.60 0.89 1.84
CA LEU A 112 10.94 1.30 2.28
C LEU A 112 11.21 1.02 3.75
N LEU A 113 10.22 1.21 4.63
CA LEU A 113 10.36 0.92 6.06
C LEU A 113 10.69 -0.55 6.34
N ARG A 114 10.29 -1.44 5.44
CA ARG A 114 10.53 -2.89 5.54
C ARG A 114 11.67 -3.37 4.64
N TYR A 115 12.22 -2.50 3.77
CA TYR A 115 13.24 -2.89 2.82
C TYR A 115 14.65 -2.95 3.45
N PRO A 116 15.45 -3.98 3.16
CA PRO A 116 15.09 -5.20 2.44
C PRO A 116 14.33 -6.18 3.35
N SER A 117 13.23 -6.74 2.85
CA SER A 117 12.49 -7.81 3.54
C SER A 117 12.58 -9.10 2.72
N PRO A 118 13.01 -10.24 3.32
CA PRO A 118 12.99 -11.52 2.63
C PRO A 118 11.57 -12.04 2.35
N TRP A 119 10.56 -11.43 2.99
CA TRP A 119 9.15 -11.80 2.86
C TRP A 119 8.39 -10.93 1.85
N GLU A 120 8.97 -9.80 1.43
CA GLU A 120 8.38 -8.86 0.48
C GLU A 120 9.32 -8.67 -0.73
N ILE A 121 9.62 -9.78 -1.40
CA ILE A 121 10.66 -9.85 -2.45
C ILE A 121 10.39 -8.96 -3.67
N TYR A 122 9.12 -8.58 -3.88
CA TYR A 122 8.68 -7.74 -5.00
C TYR A 122 8.63 -6.24 -4.67
N SER A 123 8.89 -5.85 -3.41
CA SER A 123 8.83 -4.44 -2.99
C SER A 123 9.77 -3.54 -3.79
N LYS A 124 10.96 -4.04 -4.15
CA LYS A 124 11.92 -3.28 -4.95
C LYS A 124 11.36 -2.90 -6.32
N GLU A 125 10.86 -3.90 -7.05
CA GLU A 125 10.35 -3.70 -8.41
C GLU A 125 9.10 -2.80 -8.41
N ALA A 126 8.22 -2.97 -7.43
CA ALA A 126 7.06 -2.09 -7.26
C ALA A 126 7.47 -0.63 -7.01
N ILE A 127 8.42 -0.38 -6.10
CA ILE A 127 8.96 0.96 -5.84
C ILE A 127 9.56 1.56 -7.11
N GLU A 128 10.38 0.79 -7.84
CA GLU A 128 10.99 1.21 -9.09
C GLU A 128 9.93 1.62 -10.12
N ASN A 129 8.88 0.81 -10.32
CA ASN A 129 7.82 1.11 -11.27
C ASN A 129 7.00 2.35 -10.88
N ILE A 130 6.70 2.55 -9.60
CA ILE A 130 6.00 3.76 -9.12
C ILE A 130 6.81 5.02 -9.43
N ILE A 131 8.11 5.00 -9.13
CA ILE A 131 8.97 6.17 -9.25
C ILE A 131 9.29 6.47 -10.71
N LEU A 132 9.60 5.43 -11.50
CA LEU A 132 9.92 5.58 -12.92
C LEU A 132 8.71 6.05 -13.73
N ALA A 133 7.49 5.60 -13.39
CA ALA A 133 6.28 6.09 -14.05
C ALA A 133 6.01 7.58 -13.82
N ARG A 134 6.56 8.16 -12.74
CA ARG A 134 6.29 9.52 -12.28
C ARG A 134 7.46 10.49 -12.44
N THR A 135 8.59 10.02 -12.95
CA THR A 135 9.76 10.87 -13.25
C THR A 135 9.74 11.26 -14.74
N PRO A 136 9.57 12.54 -15.09
CA PRO A 136 9.68 12.96 -16.49
C PRO A 136 11.11 12.69 -16.99
N ARG A 137 11.22 12.04 -18.15
CA ARG A 137 12.50 11.79 -18.83
C ARG A 137 13.18 13.09 -19.26
#